data_AF-A0A955JY98-F1
#
_entry.id   AF-A0A955JY98-F1
#
_cell.length_a   1.000
_cell.length_b   1.000
_cell.length_c   1.000
_cell.angle_alpha   90.00
_cell.angle_beta   90.00
_cell.angle_gamma   90.00
#
_symmetry.space_group_name_H-M   'P 1'
#
loop_
_entity.id
_entity.type
_entity.pdbx_description
1 polymer ?
#
loop_
_entity_poly.entity_id
_entity_poly.type
_entity_poly.pdbx_seq_one_letter_code
_entity_poly.pdbx_strand_id
1 'polypeptide(L)'
;MRNWIWKRATANYPEGQILNKPLIILRWILFPVDSLFWRMNEHRGYHWPSNTWTIFGVRYSDKALRMLADSGGETYKIKREGDCVILERVDA
;
A
#
# COMPACT_ATOMS: atom_id res chain seq x y z
N MET A 1 -15.70 9.79 23.69
CA MET A 1 -15.21 11.19 23.63
C MET A 1 -14.39 11.46 22.38
N ARG A 2 -13.29 10.73 22.15
CA ARG A 2 -12.46 10.84 20.93
C ARG A 2 -13.25 10.86 19.59
N ASN A 3 -14.13 9.89 19.38
CA ASN A 3 -14.90 9.78 18.13
C ASN A 3 -15.83 10.98 17.91
N TRP A 4 -16.30 11.62 18.99
CA TRP A 4 -17.13 12.82 18.92
C TRP A 4 -16.30 14.05 18.50
N ILE A 5 -15.09 14.20 19.05
CA ILE A 5 -14.14 15.25 18.65
C ILE A 5 -13.80 15.10 17.15
N TRP A 6 -13.50 13.87 16.72
CA TRP A 6 -13.20 13.57 15.31
C TRP A 6 -14.38 13.90 14.40
N LYS A 7 -15.60 13.40 14.70
CA LYS A 7 -16.80 13.70 13.91
C LYS A 7 -17.07 15.19 13.78
N ARG A 8 -16.83 15.97 14.84
CA ARG A 8 -17.00 17.42 14.82
C ARG A 8 -15.94 18.11 13.97
N ALA A 9 -14.69 17.66 14.05
CA ALA A 9 -13.60 18.19 13.24
C ALA A 9 -13.74 17.86 11.74
N THR A 10 -14.30 16.69 11.41
CA THR A 10 -14.51 16.25 10.02
C THR A 10 -15.88 16.65 9.46
N ALA A 11 -16.77 17.26 10.24
CA ALA A 11 -18.13 17.59 9.81
C ALA A 11 -18.20 18.46 8.55
N ASN A 12 -17.19 19.31 8.34
CA ASN A 12 -17.10 20.21 7.20
C ASN A 12 -16.27 19.66 6.03
N TYR A 13 -15.83 18.40 6.10
CA TYR A 13 -14.97 17.78 5.09
C TYR A 13 -15.71 16.61 4.43
N PRO A 14 -15.93 16.63 3.10
CA PRO A 14 -16.58 15.53 2.39
C PRO A 14 -15.78 14.22 2.47
N GLU A 15 -16.49 13.10 2.55
CA GLU A 15 -15.89 11.77 2.56
C GLU A 15 -15.16 11.53 1.22
N GLY A 16 -13.86 11.20 1.31
CA GLY A 16 -13.00 10.97 0.13
C GLY A 16 -12.07 12.12 -0.23
N GLN A 17 -12.14 13.27 0.45
CA GLN A 17 -11.15 14.33 0.27
C GLN A 17 -9.84 14.02 1.01
N ILE A 18 -8.70 14.42 0.44
CA ILE A 18 -7.40 14.33 1.11
C ILE A 18 -7.46 15.15 2.40
N LEU A 19 -7.15 14.49 3.53
CA LEU A 19 -7.09 15.13 4.84
C LEU A 19 -6.07 16.27 4.83
N ASN A 20 -6.48 17.44 5.31
CA ASN A 20 -5.55 18.56 5.48
C ASN A 20 -4.55 18.28 6.62
N LYS A 21 -3.41 18.99 6.61
CA LYS A 21 -2.35 18.86 7.63
C LYS A 21 -2.86 18.91 9.09
N PRO A 22 -3.75 19.83 9.50
CA PRO A 22 -4.24 19.86 10.88
C PRO A 22 -5.10 18.65 11.23
N LEU A 23 -5.94 18.13 10.32
CA LEU A 23 -6.71 16.91 10.58
C LEU A 23 -5.82 15.68 10.64
N ILE A 24 -4.72 15.63 9.88
CA ILE A 24 -3.72 14.56 10.01
C ILE A 24 -3.15 14.58 11.44
N ILE A 25 -2.70 15.73 11.93
CA ILE A 25 -2.16 15.87 13.30
C ILE A 25 -3.22 15.46 14.33
N LEU A 26 -4.45 15.94 14.19
CA LEU A 26 -5.55 15.58 15.09
C LEU A 26 -5.82 14.07 15.09
N ARG A 27 -5.75 13.42 13.92
CA ARG A 27 -5.88 11.97 13.78
C ARG A 27 -4.76 11.24 14.54
N TRP A 28 -3.52 11.71 14.44
CA TRP A 28 -2.38 11.14 15.16
C TRP A 28 -2.51 11.23 16.69
N ILE A 29 -3.06 12.33 17.19
CA ILE A 29 -3.30 12.54 18.63
C ILE A 29 -4.45 11.64 19.12
N LEU A 30 -5.55 11.62 18.38
CA LEU A 30 -6.75 10.89 18.77
C LEU A 30 -6.55 9.37 18.59
N PHE A 31 -6.08 8.95 17.43
CA PHE A 31 -6.00 7.56 16.99
C PHE A 31 -4.56 7.18 16.60
N PRO A 32 -3.61 7.14 17.55
CA PRO A 32 -2.19 6.92 17.25
C PRO A 32 -1.94 5.57 16.56
N VAL A 33 -2.58 4.49 17.03
CA VAL A 33 -2.45 3.14 16.45
C VAL A 33 -3.04 3.08 15.05
N ASP A 34 -4.27 3.56 14.84
CA ASP A 34 -4.88 3.58 13.51
C ASP A 34 -4.11 4.49 12.54
N SER A 35 -3.49 5.55 13.04
CA SER A 35 -2.65 6.45 12.24
C SER A 35 -1.33 5.80 11.84
N LEU A 36 -0.74 4.99 12.73
CA LEU A 36 0.40 4.14 12.39
C LEU A 36 0.04 3.14 11.28
N PHE A 37 -1.08 2.41 11.43
CA PHE A 37 -1.55 1.48 10.40
C PHE A 37 -1.86 2.18 9.08
N TRP A 38 -2.53 3.34 9.12
CA TRP A 38 -2.82 4.14 7.94
C TRP A 38 -1.54 4.56 7.20
N ARG A 39 -0.51 5.00 7.93
CA ARG A 39 0.80 5.35 7.35
C ARG A 39 1.54 4.13 6.83
N MET A 40 1.43 2.98 7.50
CA MET A 40 2.00 1.73 6.98
C MET A 40 1.33 1.31 5.67
N ASN A 41 0.01 1.52 5.55
CA ASN A 41 -0.74 1.19 4.34
C ASN A 41 -0.32 2.04 3.12
N GLU A 42 0.23 3.23 3.33
CA GLU A 42 0.79 4.04 2.23
C GLU A 42 1.94 3.32 1.51
N HIS A 43 2.72 2.54 2.26
CA HIS A 43 3.86 1.79 1.73
C HIS A 43 3.59 0.29 1.56
N ARG A 44 2.37 -0.17 1.90
CA ARG A 44 1.99 -1.59 1.93
C ARG A 44 0.51 -1.75 1.62
N GLY A 45 0.17 -2.47 0.57
CA GLY A 45 -1.23 -2.82 0.30
C GLY A 45 -1.60 -2.78 -1.17
N TYR A 46 -2.87 -3.12 -1.43
CA TYR A 46 -3.42 -3.18 -2.76
C TYR A 46 -4.08 -1.87 -3.16
N HIS A 47 -3.70 -1.35 -4.33
CA HIS A 47 -4.28 -0.16 -4.93
C HIS A 47 -5.21 -0.59 -6.06
N TRP A 48 -6.51 -0.69 -5.74
CA TRP A 48 -7.58 -1.12 -6.65
C TRP A 48 -7.57 -0.42 -8.03
N PRO A 49 -7.44 0.92 -8.14
CA PRO A 49 -7.53 1.60 -9.43
C PRO A 49 -6.48 1.17 -10.44
N SER A 50 -5.29 0.79 -9.95
CA SER A 50 -4.16 0.42 -10.79
C SER A 50 -3.85 -1.06 -10.76
N ASN A 51 -4.63 -1.87 -10.03
CA ASN A 51 -4.35 -3.30 -9.79
C ASN A 51 -2.90 -3.56 -9.36
N THR A 52 -2.33 -2.67 -8.54
CA THR A 52 -0.94 -2.80 -8.07
C THR A 52 -0.89 -3.06 -6.58
N TRP A 53 -0.02 -3.95 -6.18
CA TRP A 53 0.37 -4.17 -4.79
C TRP A 53 1.63 -3.37 -4.49
N THR A 54 1.63 -2.58 -3.43
CA THR A 54 2.85 -2.02 -2.87
C THR A 54 3.30 -2.96 -1.74
N ILE A 55 4.52 -3.49 -1.84
CA ILE A 55 5.12 -4.34 -0.81
C ILE A 55 6.49 -3.72 -0.49
N PHE A 56 6.65 -3.26 0.75
CA PHE A 56 7.86 -2.54 1.21
C PHE A 56 8.26 -1.35 0.29
N GLY A 57 7.28 -0.58 -0.19
CA GLY A 57 7.53 0.56 -1.08
C GLY A 57 7.84 0.20 -2.53
N VAL A 58 7.94 -1.08 -2.88
CA VAL A 58 8.08 -1.55 -4.27
C VAL A 58 6.69 -1.88 -4.81
N ARG A 59 6.38 -1.40 -6.02
CA ARG A 59 5.10 -1.65 -6.68
C ARG A 59 5.20 -2.90 -7.56
N TYR A 60 4.27 -3.81 -7.36
CA TYR A 60 4.08 -5.04 -8.12
C TYR A 60 2.73 -4.98 -8.81
N SER A 61 2.64 -5.43 -10.07
CA SER A 61 1.34 -5.70 -10.67
C SER A 61 0.76 -6.98 -10.09
N ASP A 62 -0.57 -7.06 -10.05
CA ASP A 62 -1.31 -8.29 -9.76
C ASP A 62 -0.84 -9.48 -10.62
N LYS A 63 -0.62 -9.26 -11.93
CA LYS A 63 -0.12 -10.27 -12.87
C LYS A 63 1.24 -10.80 -12.48
N ALA A 64 2.17 -9.93 -12.09
CA ALA A 64 3.50 -10.35 -11.67
C ALA A 64 3.44 -11.24 -10.41
N LEU A 65 2.62 -10.86 -9.42
CA LEU A 65 2.42 -11.68 -8.22
C LEU A 65 1.70 -12.99 -8.54
N ARG A 66 0.73 -12.98 -9.47
CA ARG A 66 0.03 -14.18 -9.92
C ARG A 66 0.97 -15.16 -10.60
N MET A 67 1.84 -14.69 -11.50
CA MET A 67 2.83 -15.53 -12.17
C MET A 67 3.83 -16.13 -11.17
N LEU A 68 4.24 -15.36 -10.15
CA LEU A 68 5.06 -15.88 -9.06
C LEU A 68 4.33 -16.93 -8.21
N ALA A 69 3.02 -16.75 -7.96
CA ALA A 69 2.24 -17.73 -7.19
C ALA A 69 1.96 -19.01 -7.99
N ASP A 70 1.68 -18.89 -9.28
CA ASP A 70 1.47 -20.02 -10.20
C ASP A 70 2.74 -20.84 -10.43
N SER A 71 3.89 -20.28 -10.06
CA SER A 71 5.20 -20.90 -10.21
C SER A 71 5.42 -22.11 -9.30
N GLY A 72 4.51 -22.42 -8.36
CA GLY A 72 4.33 -23.78 -7.83
C GLY A 72 5.56 -24.48 -7.25
N GLY A 73 6.53 -23.75 -6.68
CA GLY A 73 7.78 -24.32 -6.14
C GLY A 73 8.96 -24.32 -7.10
N GLU A 74 8.81 -23.77 -8.31
CA GLU A 74 9.91 -23.54 -9.25
C GLU A 74 10.75 -22.34 -8.81
N THR A 75 12.07 -22.46 -8.92
CA THR A 75 13.00 -21.39 -8.57
C THR A 75 13.21 -20.45 -9.75
N TYR A 76 13.06 -19.14 -9.53
CA TYR A 76 13.32 -18.11 -10.53
C TYR A 76 14.50 -17.23 -10.11
N LYS A 77 15.41 -17.00 -11.06
CA LYS A 77 16.48 -16.02 -10.95
C LYS A 77 16.00 -14.70 -11.52
N ILE A 78 16.09 -13.66 -10.71
CA ILE A 78 15.81 -12.29 -11.14
C ILE A 78 17.12 -11.63 -11.50
N LYS A 79 17.22 -11.10 -12.73
CA LYS A 79 18.32 -10.25 -13.18
C LYS A 79 17.78 -8.89 -13.60
N ARG A 80 18.59 -7.86 -13.44
CA ARG A 80 18.32 -6.52 -13.99
C ARG A 80 19.33 -6.24 -15.08
N GLU A 81 18.86 -6.00 -16.28
CA GLU A 81 19.66 -5.62 -17.45
C GLU A 81 19.16 -4.28 -17.97
N GLY A 82 19.91 -3.21 -17.69
CA GLY A 82 19.45 -1.84 -17.93
C GLY A 82 18.15 -1.54 -17.18
N ASP A 83 17.14 -1.11 -17.93
CA ASP A 83 15.79 -0.80 -17.42
C ASP A 83 14.86 -2.02 -17.38
N CYS A 84 15.33 -3.19 -17.82
CA CYS A 84 14.55 -4.42 -17.86
C CYS A 84 14.80 -5.27 -16.61
N VAL A 85 13.71 -5.83 -16.05
CA VAL A 85 13.78 -6.90 -15.05
C VAL A 85 13.48 -8.21 -15.78
N ILE A 86 14.45 -9.11 -15.79
CA ILE A 86 14.38 -10.41 -16.45
C ILE A 86 14.16 -11.47 -15.36
N LEU A 87 13.14 -12.31 -15.56
CA LEU A 87 12.86 -13.48 -14.74
C LEU A 87 13.25 -14.72 -15.56
N GLU A 88 14.25 -15.46 -15.10
CA GLU A 88 14.69 -16.72 -15.69
C GLU A 88 14.35 -17.87 -14.74
N ARG A 89 13.73 -18.93 -15.24
CA ARG A 89 13.54 -20.16 -14.46
C ARG A 89 14.88 -20.88 -14.30
N VAL A 90 15.20 -21.33 -13.09
CA VAL A 90 16.47 -22.01 -12.75
C VAL A 90 16.37 -23.51 -12.96
N ASP A 91 15.21 -24.09 -12.68
CA ASP A 91 14.97 -25.54 -12.73
C ASP A 91 14.33 -25.92 -14.08
N ALA A 92 15.14 -25.97 -15.14
CA ALA A 92 14.77 -26.53 -16.44
C ALA A 92 15.28 -27.97 -16.58
#